data_AF-A0A7C5QEI7-F1
#
_entry.id   AF-A0A7C5QEI7-F1
#
_cell.length_a   1.000
_cell.length_b   1.000
_cell.length_c   1.000
_cell.angle_alpha   90.00
_cell.angle_beta   90.00
_cell.angle_gamma   90.00
#
_symmetry.space_group_name_H-M   'P 1'
#
loop_
_entity.id
_entity.type
_entity.pdbx_description
1 polymer ?
#
loop_
_entity_poly.entity_id
_entity_poly.type
_entity_poly.pdbx_seq_one_letter_code
_entity_poly.pdbx_strand_id
1 'polypeptide(L)'
;MKILFITTAFNGMAQRLWIELDRLNHEVFVHIAAEQEAMLKVVKQYEPDLIVAPFLKTKIPAAIHENYPCLIVHPGIVGDRGSSSLDRALLRGEEHWGVTILQAVEKMDAGPVWSFQPFLMRDVSKAQLYRCEVTQAAAKGLLDSLQKIQGGQAPVPADLYPAEKKGRWYPKITQADLAFAWRDDAQSILLKIRAADSDPGVLAEIFGESYYCYGGHLEEKLKGTPGEVLAKRNGAVCIAVGDASVWVTHLRKRQEGAIKLPAVVALGDRADNLPESECLPLEKPEYATWQEIRIESDEQAGIAYLHFDFYNGAMSTDQCRRLLDAFRQIKAMPEVKCIVLMGGADLWSNGIHLHLIEQAENPADESWENILAIDDLILEIITSTDHYVISALQGNAGAGGVPLALAADKVLARDGIVLNPHTKNMGLYGSEYWTYLLPKRIGIEKAIRFTEDCLPWGVALAKEIGLIDDYHGETVEAFTAFARQQAQKIVSLPYF
;
A
#
# COMPACT_ATOMS: atom_id res chain seq x y z
N MET A 1 4.82 -28.93 -6.02
CA MET A 1 6.25 -28.59 -5.85
C MET A 1 6.44 -28.03 -4.46
N LYS A 2 7.57 -28.32 -3.83
CA LYS A 2 8.06 -27.70 -2.60
C LYS A 2 8.82 -26.43 -2.95
N ILE A 3 8.29 -25.28 -2.56
CA ILE A 3 8.83 -23.97 -2.88
C ILE A 3 9.33 -23.30 -1.61
N LEU A 4 10.59 -22.86 -1.63
CA LEU A 4 11.19 -22.10 -0.54
C LEU A 4 11.23 -20.61 -0.90
N PHE A 5 10.58 -19.78 -0.09
CA PHE A 5 10.78 -18.34 -0.14
C PHE A 5 11.99 -17.95 0.70
N ILE A 6 12.96 -17.27 0.09
CA ILE A 6 14.06 -16.59 0.78
C ILE A 6 13.82 -15.10 0.64
N THR A 7 13.35 -14.46 1.70
CA THR A 7 12.94 -13.05 1.67
C THR A 7 13.46 -12.27 2.88
N THR A 8 13.76 -10.98 2.72
CA THR A 8 14.14 -10.10 3.84
C THR A 8 12.97 -9.81 4.77
N ALA A 9 11.74 -9.84 4.26
CA ALA A 9 10.52 -9.71 5.04
C ALA A 9 9.37 -10.41 4.32
N PHE A 10 8.38 -10.89 5.07
CA PHE A 10 7.12 -11.36 4.48
C PHE A 10 6.23 -10.16 4.14
N ASN A 11 6.72 -9.29 3.25
CA ASN A 11 6.08 -8.04 2.84
C ASN A 11 4.87 -8.30 1.92
N GLY A 12 4.16 -7.24 1.52
CA GLY A 12 2.98 -7.36 0.66
C GLY A 12 3.21 -8.13 -0.65
N MET A 13 4.39 -7.99 -1.28
CA MET A 13 4.73 -8.76 -2.48
C MET A 13 4.92 -10.25 -2.15
N ALA A 14 5.69 -10.59 -1.12
CA ALA A 14 5.89 -11.98 -0.71
C ALA A 14 4.57 -12.64 -0.30
N GLN A 15 3.70 -11.93 0.42
CA GLN A 15 2.36 -12.43 0.77
C GLN A 15 1.50 -12.68 -0.48
N ARG A 16 1.49 -11.73 -1.43
CA ARG A 16 0.75 -11.91 -2.68
C ARG A 16 1.24 -13.12 -3.47
N LEU A 17 2.55 -13.28 -3.63
CA LEU A 17 3.10 -14.43 -4.35
C LEU A 17 2.81 -15.74 -3.61
N TRP A 18 2.88 -15.74 -2.28
CA TRP A 18 2.51 -16.91 -1.48
C TRP A 18 1.06 -17.34 -1.72
N ILE A 19 0.12 -16.39 -1.75
CA ILE A 19 -1.30 -16.64 -2.05
C ILE A 19 -1.49 -17.32 -3.41
N GLU A 20 -0.81 -16.84 -4.46
CA GLU A 20 -0.95 -17.41 -5.81
C GLU A 20 -0.42 -18.86 -5.86
N LEU A 21 0.66 -19.15 -5.13
CA LEU A 21 1.24 -20.48 -5.06
C LEU A 21 0.40 -21.45 -4.22
N ASP A 22 -0.12 -20.98 -3.09
CA ASP A 22 -1.01 -21.73 -2.20
C ASP A 22 -2.29 -22.14 -2.95
N ARG A 23 -2.88 -21.21 -3.73
CA ARG A 23 -4.03 -21.48 -4.60
C ARG A 23 -3.78 -22.59 -5.63
N LEU A 24 -2.54 -22.74 -6.08
CA LEU A 24 -2.13 -23.79 -7.01
C LEU A 24 -1.71 -25.10 -6.30
N ASN A 25 -1.96 -25.20 -4.99
CA ASN A 25 -1.61 -26.34 -4.14
C ASN A 25 -0.09 -26.62 -4.11
N HIS A 26 0.74 -25.59 -4.21
CA HIS A 26 2.16 -25.71 -3.92
C HIS A 26 2.40 -25.70 -2.40
N GLU A 27 3.38 -26.48 -1.94
CA GLU A 27 3.83 -26.39 -0.56
C GLU A 27 4.86 -25.25 -0.47
N VAL A 28 4.54 -24.18 0.25
CA VAL A 28 5.39 -22.99 0.32
C VAL A 28 5.87 -22.75 1.74
N PHE A 29 7.18 -22.87 1.95
CA PHE A 29 7.83 -22.50 3.21
C PHE A 29 8.50 -21.13 3.09
N VAL A 30 8.29 -20.25 4.07
CA VAL A 30 8.84 -18.89 4.08
C VAL A 30 9.99 -18.79 5.08
N HIS A 31 11.18 -18.47 4.58
CA HIS A 31 12.34 -18.16 5.40
C HIS A 31 12.66 -16.67 5.35
N ILE A 32 12.60 -16.02 6.53
CA ILE A 32 13.07 -14.64 6.70
C ILE A 32 14.59 -14.66 6.80
N ALA A 33 15.24 -14.24 5.72
CA ALA A 33 16.66 -14.38 5.54
C ALA A 33 17.41 -13.22 6.21
N ALA A 34 18.03 -13.52 7.35
CA ALA A 34 18.92 -12.60 8.05
C ALA A 34 20.40 -12.79 7.64
N GLU A 35 20.84 -14.04 7.45
CA GLU A 35 22.25 -14.40 7.25
C GLU A 35 22.43 -15.55 6.25
N GLN A 36 23.57 -15.60 5.57
CA GLN A 36 23.85 -16.61 4.54
C GLN A 36 23.91 -18.05 5.11
N GLU A 37 24.43 -18.22 6.33
CA GLU A 37 24.49 -19.53 6.99
C GLU A 37 23.08 -20.08 7.27
N ALA A 38 22.16 -19.22 7.69
CA ALA A 38 20.76 -19.58 7.89
C ALA A 38 20.10 -20.02 6.57
N MET A 39 20.40 -19.34 5.45
CA MET A 39 19.92 -19.73 4.12
C MET A 39 20.41 -21.15 3.75
N LEU A 40 21.69 -21.45 3.96
CA LEU A 40 22.25 -22.77 3.65
C LEU A 40 21.59 -23.88 4.49
N LYS A 41 21.40 -23.62 5.78
CA LYS A 41 20.78 -24.56 6.70
C LYS A 41 19.34 -24.86 6.30
N VAL A 42 18.54 -23.83 5.99
CA VAL A 42 17.13 -24.05 5.62
C VAL A 42 17.00 -24.77 4.28
N VAL A 43 17.83 -24.46 3.28
CA VAL A 43 17.81 -25.15 1.98
C VAL A 43 18.13 -26.64 2.17
N LYS A 44 19.15 -26.96 2.97
CA LYS A 44 19.52 -28.35 3.27
C LYS A 44 18.45 -29.10 4.04
N GLN A 45 17.73 -28.44 4.94
CA GLN A 45 16.67 -29.07 5.74
C GLN A 45 15.37 -29.25 4.95
N TYR A 46 15.02 -28.24 4.14
CA TYR A 46 13.76 -28.21 3.44
C TYR A 46 13.81 -28.94 2.10
N GLU A 47 14.98 -29.04 1.46
CA GLU A 47 15.17 -29.68 0.13
C GLU A 47 14.11 -29.22 -0.88
N PRO A 48 14.13 -27.92 -1.26
CA PRO A 48 13.13 -27.35 -2.18
C PRO A 48 13.33 -27.80 -3.63
N ASP A 49 12.23 -27.94 -4.37
CA ASP A 49 12.25 -28.08 -5.83
C ASP A 49 12.61 -26.74 -6.51
N LEU A 50 12.22 -25.64 -5.87
CA LEU A 50 12.39 -24.28 -6.38
C LEU A 50 12.57 -23.29 -5.22
N ILE A 51 13.48 -22.35 -5.41
CA ILE A 51 13.67 -21.21 -4.51
C ILE A 51 13.15 -19.95 -5.21
N VAL A 52 12.39 -19.13 -4.48
CA VAL A 52 11.92 -17.83 -4.96
C VAL A 52 12.37 -16.76 -3.96
N ALA A 53 12.88 -15.65 -4.47
CA ALA A 53 13.23 -14.47 -3.69
C ALA A 53 12.35 -13.28 -4.13
N PRO A 54 11.16 -13.10 -3.52
CA PRO A 54 10.25 -12.00 -3.83
C PRO A 54 10.83 -10.64 -3.46
N PHE A 55 11.56 -10.57 -2.35
CA PHE A 55 12.11 -9.34 -1.82
C PHE A 55 13.35 -9.66 -1.00
N LEU A 56 14.54 -9.43 -1.56
CA LEU A 56 15.78 -9.84 -0.90
C LEU A 56 16.85 -8.76 -1.00
N LYS A 57 17.36 -8.32 0.16
CA LYS A 57 18.45 -7.34 0.28
C LYS A 57 19.84 -7.96 0.33
N THR A 58 19.93 -9.27 0.53
CA THR A 58 21.18 -10.02 0.71
C THR A 58 21.37 -11.00 -0.45
N LYS A 59 22.60 -11.10 -0.96
CA LYS A 59 22.90 -12.04 -2.05
C LYS A 59 22.68 -13.50 -1.60
N ILE A 60 22.04 -14.32 -2.45
CA ILE A 60 21.95 -15.77 -2.27
C ILE A 60 23.35 -16.38 -2.49
N PRO A 61 23.86 -17.23 -1.57
CA PRO A 61 25.14 -17.92 -1.72
C PRO A 61 25.25 -18.78 -2.99
N ALA A 62 26.46 -18.88 -3.56
CA ALA A 62 26.76 -19.72 -4.72
C ALA A 62 26.38 -21.19 -4.50
N ALA A 63 26.68 -21.72 -3.31
CA ALA A 63 26.31 -23.07 -2.92
C ALA A 63 24.79 -23.35 -2.97
N ILE A 64 23.94 -22.32 -3.01
CA ILE A 64 22.50 -22.46 -3.21
C ILE A 64 22.17 -22.30 -4.70
N HIS A 65 22.49 -21.14 -5.31
CA HIS A 65 22.01 -20.85 -6.67
C HIS A 65 22.67 -21.68 -7.78
N GLU A 66 23.81 -22.33 -7.50
CA GLU A 66 24.44 -23.28 -8.44
C GLU A 66 23.83 -24.69 -8.36
N ASN A 67 23.15 -25.03 -7.26
CA ASN A 67 22.62 -26.37 -7.00
C ASN A 67 21.08 -26.44 -7.03
N TYR A 68 20.40 -25.30 -6.92
CA TYR A 68 18.94 -25.21 -6.91
C TYR A 68 18.45 -24.15 -7.90
N PRO A 69 17.34 -24.39 -8.63
CA PRO A 69 16.64 -23.35 -9.35
C PRO A 69 16.24 -22.22 -8.40
N CYS A 70 16.70 -21.00 -8.67
CA CYS A 70 16.48 -19.83 -7.83
C CYS A 70 15.95 -18.69 -8.68
N LEU A 71 14.70 -18.28 -8.43
CA LEU A 71 14.07 -17.15 -9.11
C LEU A 71 14.18 -15.90 -8.24
N ILE A 72 14.69 -14.81 -8.80
CA ILE A 72 14.69 -13.48 -8.19
C ILE A 72 13.60 -12.65 -8.85
N VAL A 73 12.77 -12.00 -8.04
CA VAL A 73 11.81 -10.99 -8.52
C VAL A 73 12.52 -9.64 -8.54
N HIS A 74 12.84 -9.15 -9.74
CA HIS A 74 13.50 -7.86 -9.92
C HIS A 74 12.50 -6.80 -10.35
N PRO A 75 12.28 -5.70 -9.58
CA PRO A 75 11.34 -4.63 -9.93
C PRO A 75 11.92 -3.67 -10.98
N GLY A 76 12.38 -4.24 -12.10
CA GLY A 76 13.00 -3.54 -13.20
C GLY A 76 12.82 -4.25 -14.54
N ILE A 77 12.97 -3.50 -15.62
CA ILE A 77 12.97 -4.03 -16.99
C ILE A 77 14.15 -4.98 -17.22
N VAL A 78 14.09 -5.76 -18.30
CA VAL A 78 15.15 -6.73 -18.63
C VAL A 78 16.51 -6.04 -18.67
N GLY A 79 17.52 -6.59 -18.00
CA GLY A 79 18.88 -6.04 -17.96
C GLY A 79 19.06 -4.83 -17.02
N ASP A 80 17.99 -4.31 -16.42
CA ASP A 80 18.08 -3.42 -15.27
C ASP A 80 18.62 -4.16 -14.04
N ARG A 81 19.47 -3.50 -13.26
CA ARG A 81 20.18 -4.16 -12.15
C ARG A 81 20.45 -3.20 -11.01
N GLY A 82 20.48 -3.73 -9.80
CA GLY A 82 20.80 -3.00 -8.59
C GLY A 82 19.59 -2.82 -7.67
N SER A 83 19.85 -2.29 -6.48
CA SER A 83 18.88 -2.29 -5.36
C SER A 83 17.91 -1.11 -5.34
N SER A 84 17.97 -0.20 -6.32
CA SER A 84 17.16 1.03 -6.36
C SER A 84 16.52 1.27 -7.73
N SER A 85 16.13 0.19 -8.41
CA SER A 85 15.59 0.22 -9.78
C SER A 85 14.37 1.12 -9.93
N LEU A 86 13.37 0.96 -9.05
CA LEU A 86 12.13 1.73 -9.11
C LEU A 86 12.35 3.20 -8.70
N ASP A 87 13.23 3.45 -7.73
CA ASP A 87 13.65 4.81 -7.34
C ASP A 87 14.26 5.55 -8.53
N ARG A 88 15.18 4.88 -9.24
CA ARG A 88 15.87 5.44 -10.39
C ARG A 88 14.94 5.60 -11.59
N ALA A 89 13.97 4.70 -11.78
CA ALA A 89 12.96 4.82 -12.82
C ALA A 89 12.09 6.06 -12.62
N LEU A 90 11.62 6.29 -11.38
CA LEU A 90 10.87 7.51 -11.03
C LEU A 90 11.70 8.77 -11.28
N LEU A 91 12.93 8.84 -10.76
CA LEU A 91 13.77 10.03 -10.96
C LEU A 91 14.11 10.36 -12.42
N ARG A 92 14.04 9.37 -13.33
CA ARG A 92 14.26 9.58 -14.77
C ARG A 92 12.97 9.91 -15.53
N GLY A 93 11.81 9.88 -14.87
CA GLY A 93 10.53 10.11 -15.53
C GLY A 93 10.19 9.04 -16.56
N GLU A 94 10.56 7.78 -16.30
CA GLU A 94 10.25 6.68 -17.22
C GLU A 94 8.72 6.52 -17.35
N GLU A 95 8.21 6.49 -18.58
CA GLU A 95 6.77 6.26 -18.83
C GLU A 95 6.40 4.77 -18.80
N HIS A 96 7.36 3.90 -19.14
CA HIS A 96 7.19 2.46 -19.23
C HIS A 96 8.21 1.77 -18.33
N TRP A 97 7.75 0.80 -17.55
CA TRP A 97 8.60 -0.01 -16.69
C TRP A 97 8.15 -1.48 -16.71
N GLY A 98 8.64 -2.28 -15.77
CA GLY A 98 8.21 -3.67 -15.65
C GLY A 98 8.90 -4.43 -14.53
N VAL A 99 8.56 -5.71 -14.43
CA VAL A 99 9.16 -6.67 -13.51
C VAL A 99 9.80 -7.79 -14.32
N THR A 100 11.00 -8.18 -13.92
CA THR A 100 11.74 -9.30 -14.51
C THR A 100 11.89 -10.41 -13.47
N ILE A 101 11.47 -11.62 -13.82
CA ILE A 101 11.79 -12.83 -13.06
C ILE A 101 13.04 -13.43 -13.65
N LEU A 102 14.14 -13.44 -12.90
CA LEU A 102 15.45 -13.86 -13.37
C LEU A 102 16.00 -15.03 -12.57
N GLN A 103 16.80 -15.88 -13.22
CA GLN A 103 17.54 -16.93 -12.55
C GLN A 103 18.69 -16.33 -11.73
N ALA A 104 18.84 -16.71 -10.46
CA ALA A 104 19.97 -16.26 -9.65
C ALA A 104 21.29 -16.78 -10.24
N VAL A 105 22.26 -15.88 -10.36
CA VAL A 105 23.64 -16.14 -10.80
C VAL A 105 24.60 -15.33 -9.94
N GLU A 106 25.89 -15.60 -10.05
CA GLU A 106 26.93 -14.96 -9.22
C GLU A 106 26.92 -13.42 -9.32
N LYS A 107 26.67 -12.90 -10.53
CA LYS A 107 26.62 -11.45 -10.78
C LYS A 107 25.18 -10.94 -10.52
N MET A 108 25.01 -10.04 -9.54
CA MET A 108 23.71 -9.52 -9.09
C MET A 108 22.79 -9.03 -10.22
N ASP A 109 21.59 -9.60 -10.34
CA ASP A 109 20.59 -9.29 -11.37
C ASP A 109 21.08 -9.50 -12.82
N ALA A 110 22.10 -10.35 -13.06
CA ALA A 110 22.57 -10.67 -14.42
C ALA A 110 21.96 -11.95 -15.02
N GLY A 111 21.05 -12.58 -14.28
CA GLY A 111 20.51 -13.88 -14.64
C GLY A 111 19.83 -13.90 -16.00
N PRO A 112 19.78 -15.08 -16.66
CA PRO A 112 18.83 -15.26 -17.75
C PRO A 112 17.39 -15.07 -17.23
N VAL A 113 16.53 -14.59 -18.10
CA VAL A 113 15.15 -14.15 -17.81
C VAL A 113 14.17 -15.30 -18.02
N TRP A 114 13.37 -15.58 -17.00
CA TRP A 114 12.23 -16.50 -17.09
C TRP A 114 10.98 -15.81 -17.62
N SER A 115 10.70 -14.61 -17.11
CA SER A 115 9.54 -13.80 -17.51
C SER A 115 9.83 -12.31 -17.39
N PHE A 116 9.19 -11.52 -18.24
CA PHE A 116 9.18 -10.06 -18.15
C PHE A 116 7.75 -9.57 -18.34
N GLN A 117 7.28 -8.75 -17.40
CA GLN A 117 5.91 -8.21 -17.37
C GLN A 117 5.98 -6.67 -17.37
N PRO A 118 5.63 -6.01 -18.49
CA PRO A 118 5.67 -4.56 -18.59
C PRO A 118 4.43 -3.90 -17.97
N PHE A 119 4.57 -2.65 -17.56
CA PHE A 119 3.45 -1.79 -17.13
C PHE A 119 3.73 -0.31 -17.37
N LEU A 120 2.69 0.51 -17.35
CA LEU A 120 2.78 1.98 -17.43
C LEU A 120 3.04 2.59 -16.05
N MET A 121 3.95 3.54 -16.00
CA MET A 121 4.27 4.27 -14.77
C MET A 121 3.19 5.32 -14.49
N ARG A 122 2.57 5.27 -13.31
CA ARG A 122 1.68 6.32 -12.82
C ARG A 122 2.46 7.39 -12.06
N ASP A 123 1.91 8.60 -12.02
CA ASP A 123 2.45 9.71 -11.24
C ASP A 123 2.11 9.60 -9.74
N VAL A 124 2.66 8.57 -9.09
CA VAL A 124 2.42 8.23 -7.69
C VAL A 124 3.73 7.86 -6.99
N SER A 125 3.68 7.61 -5.68
CA SER A 125 4.89 7.22 -4.94
C SER A 125 5.41 5.83 -5.35
N LYS A 126 6.69 5.58 -5.06
CA LYS A 126 7.33 4.26 -5.25
C LYS A 126 6.57 3.16 -4.51
N ALA A 127 6.13 3.40 -3.28
CA ALA A 127 5.35 2.43 -2.51
C ALA A 127 4.03 2.07 -3.20
N GLN A 128 3.32 3.06 -3.75
CA GLN A 128 2.06 2.84 -4.47
C GLN A 128 2.27 2.03 -5.75
N LEU A 129 3.32 2.32 -6.53
CA LEU A 129 3.69 1.50 -7.69
C LEU A 129 4.07 0.08 -7.28
N TYR A 130 4.82 -0.05 -6.19
CA TYR A 130 5.28 -1.34 -5.70
C TYR A 130 4.12 -2.26 -5.30
N ARG A 131 3.13 -1.71 -4.58
CA ARG A 131 1.95 -2.43 -4.08
C ARG A 131 0.90 -2.72 -5.16
N CYS A 132 0.88 -1.95 -6.24
CA CYS A 132 -0.06 -2.14 -7.35
C CYS A 132 0.62 -2.80 -8.56
N GLU A 133 1.19 -2.01 -9.47
CA GLU A 133 1.70 -2.47 -10.77
C GLU A 133 2.81 -3.52 -10.63
N VAL A 134 3.79 -3.27 -9.77
CA VAL A 134 4.95 -4.16 -9.61
C VAL A 134 4.52 -5.49 -9.01
N THR A 135 3.67 -5.48 -7.99
CA THR A 135 3.19 -6.71 -7.34
C THR A 135 2.30 -7.53 -8.29
N GLN A 136 1.43 -6.89 -9.08
CA GLN A 136 0.63 -7.59 -10.09
C GLN A 136 1.52 -8.19 -11.20
N ALA A 137 2.50 -7.43 -11.68
CA ALA A 137 3.47 -7.89 -12.69
C ALA A 137 4.34 -9.03 -12.14
N ALA A 138 4.76 -8.97 -10.87
CA ALA A 138 5.50 -10.04 -10.21
C ALA A 138 4.67 -11.34 -10.11
N ALA A 139 3.39 -11.24 -9.74
CA ALA A 139 2.49 -12.39 -9.66
C ALA A 139 2.35 -13.08 -11.03
N LYS A 140 2.03 -12.30 -12.08
CA LYS A 140 1.95 -12.81 -13.46
C LYS A 140 3.27 -13.44 -13.91
N GLY A 141 4.38 -12.76 -13.64
CA GLY A 141 5.71 -13.20 -14.02
C GLY A 141 6.11 -14.51 -13.34
N LEU A 142 5.80 -14.67 -12.06
CA LEU A 142 6.10 -15.91 -11.32
C LEU A 142 5.28 -17.08 -11.87
N LEU A 143 3.98 -16.88 -12.10
CA LEU A 143 3.10 -17.93 -12.64
C LEU A 143 3.53 -18.37 -14.05
N ASP A 144 3.86 -17.42 -14.93
CA ASP A 144 4.43 -17.70 -16.26
C ASP A 144 5.77 -18.46 -16.16
N SER A 145 6.63 -18.06 -15.22
CA SER A 145 7.92 -18.75 -14.98
C SER A 145 7.72 -20.20 -14.52
N LEU A 146 6.74 -20.46 -13.64
CA LEU A 146 6.41 -21.81 -13.20
C LEU A 146 5.90 -22.69 -14.34
N GLN A 147 4.99 -22.17 -15.18
CA GLN A 147 4.50 -22.89 -16.35
C GLN A 147 5.65 -23.26 -17.30
N LYS A 148 6.60 -22.35 -17.53
CA LYS A 148 7.79 -22.60 -18.35
C LYS A 148 8.70 -23.66 -17.75
N ILE A 149 8.97 -23.59 -16.44
CA ILE A 149 9.78 -24.58 -15.72
C ILE A 149 9.14 -25.98 -15.83
N GLN A 150 7.84 -26.08 -15.56
CA GLN A 150 7.10 -27.35 -15.64
C GLN A 150 7.02 -27.89 -17.08
N GLY A 151 6.99 -26.99 -18.06
CA GLY A 151 7.05 -27.33 -19.48
C GLY A 151 8.45 -27.68 -20.01
N GLY A 152 9.48 -27.67 -19.16
CA GLY A 152 10.86 -27.98 -19.54
C GLY A 152 11.54 -26.90 -20.40
N GLN A 153 11.04 -25.66 -20.38
CA GLN A 153 11.66 -24.54 -21.09
C GLN A 153 12.85 -24.00 -20.30
N ALA A 154 13.82 -23.41 -21.02
CA ALA A 154 14.97 -22.74 -20.42
C ALA A 154 14.74 -21.22 -20.35
N PRO A 155 15.35 -20.52 -19.36
CA PRO A 155 15.30 -19.07 -19.33
C PRO A 155 16.12 -18.47 -20.48
N VAL A 156 15.72 -17.28 -20.92
CA VAL A 156 16.33 -16.59 -22.06
C VAL A 156 17.48 -15.69 -21.58
N PRO A 157 18.71 -15.85 -22.10
CA PRO A 157 19.79 -14.92 -21.79
C PRO A 157 19.40 -13.46 -22.04
N ALA A 158 19.68 -12.59 -21.07
CA ALA A 158 19.24 -11.20 -21.11
C ALA A 158 19.76 -10.47 -22.36
N ASP A 159 20.94 -10.82 -22.86
CA ASP A 159 21.58 -10.27 -24.06
C ASP A 159 20.82 -10.54 -25.37
N LEU A 160 19.91 -11.52 -25.41
CA LEU A 160 19.05 -11.77 -26.57
C LEU A 160 17.86 -10.81 -26.70
N TYR A 161 17.57 -10.00 -25.66
CA TYR A 161 16.53 -8.97 -25.75
C TYR A 161 17.02 -7.74 -26.55
N PRO A 162 16.14 -6.97 -27.20
CA PRO A 162 16.55 -5.78 -27.95
C PRO A 162 17.25 -4.74 -27.05
N ALA A 163 18.32 -4.11 -27.54
CA ALA A 163 19.16 -3.21 -26.75
C ALA A 163 18.41 -1.97 -26.25
N GLU A 164 17.50 -1.46 -27.07
CA GLU A 164 16.60 -0.34 -26.79
C GLU A 164 15.55 -0.66 -25.71
N LYS A 165 15.40 -1.93 -25.32
CA LYS A 165 14.49 -2.39 -24.26
C LYS A 165 15.24 -2.92 -23.03
N LYS A 166 16.55 -2.68 -22.95
CA LYS A 166 17.39 -3.15 -21.85
C LYS A 166 17.72 -2.04 -20.87
N GLY A 167 17.61 -2.37 -19.59
CA GLY A 167 18.18 -1.57 -18.51
C GLY A 167 19.71 -1.70 -18.41
N ARG A 168 20.25 -1.16 -17.34
CA ARG A 168 21.69 -1.22 -17.00
C ARG A 168 21.88 -1.33 -15.51
N TRP A 169 23.14 -1.47 -15.08
CA TRP A 169 23.49 -1.38 -13.68
C TRP A 169 23.33 0.05 -13.14
N TYR A 170 22.61 0.18 -12.03
CA TYR A 170 22.52 1.41 -11.25
C TYR A 170 23.05 1.20 -9.82
N PRO A 171 23.89 2.12 -9.31
CA PRO A 171 24.25 2.10 -7.90
C PRO A 171 23.03 2.43 -7.03
N LYS A 172 23.08 1.95 -5.78
CA LYS A 172 22.09 2.28 -4.75
C LYS A 172 21.87 3.80 -4.70
N ILE A 173 20.62 4.21 -4.57
CA ILE A 173 20.28 5.63 -4.45
C ILE A 173 20.86 6.22 -3.16
N THR A 174 21.35 7.46 -3.25
CA THR A 174 21.93 8.21 -2.14
C THR A 174 21.09 9.45 -1.83
N GLN A 175 21.27 10.05 -0.64
CA GLN A 175 20.64 11.34 -0.34
C GLN A 175 21.15 12.46 -1.25
N ALA A 176 22.36 12.34 -1.81
CA ALA A 176 22.85 13.30 -2.80
C ALA A 176 22.06 13.22 -4.12
N ASP A 177 21.63 12.03 -4.53
CA ASP A 177 20.74 11.83 -5.70
C ASP A 177 19.34 12.43 -5.46
N LEU A 178 18.89 12.46 -4.20
CA LEU A 178 17.56 12.93 -3.78
C LEU A 178 17.54 14.41 -3.36
N ALA A 179 18.71 15.06 -3.25
CA ALA A 179 18.81 16.41 -2.73
C ALA A 179 18.10 17.42 -3.65
N PHE A 180 17.39 18.37 -3.07
CA PHE A 180 16.78 19.50 -3.77
C PHE A 180 16.97 20.79 -2.96
N ALA A 181 16.79 21.93 -3.62
CA ALA A 181 16.62 23.20 -2.94
C ALA A 181 15.13 23.60 -2.99
N TRP A 182 14.60 24.25 -1.96
CA TRP A 182 13.19 24.67 -1.96
C TRP A 182 12.84 25.61 -3.12
N ARG A 183 13.84 26.29 -3.72
CA ARG A 183 13.68 27.11 -4.94
C ARG A 183 13.50 26.31 -6.24
N ASP A 184 13.69 24.99 -6.20
CA ASP A 184 13.44 24.11 -7.34
C ASP A 184 11.92 24.07 -7.61
N ASP A 185 11.54 23.65 -8.82
CA ASP A 185 10.11 23.53 -9.19
C ASP A 185 9.41 22.40 -8.41
N ALA A 186 8.10 22.56 -8.21
CA ALA A 186 7.28 21.65 -7.43
C ALA A 186 7.30 20.23 -7.98
N GLN A 187 7.30 20.07 -9.30
CA GLN A 187 7.30 18.75 -9.94
C GLN A 187 8.60 17.99 -9.65
N SER A 188 9.76 18.67 -9.74
CA SER A 188 11.07 18.09 -9.39
C SER A 188 11.16 17.68 -7.93
N ILE A 189 10.61 18.48 -7.01
CA ILE A 189 10.59 18.16 -5.57
C ILE A 189 9.66 16.97 -5.30
N LEU A 190 8.44 16.99 -5.85
CA LEU A 190 7.47 15.90 -5.71
C LEU A 190 8.00 14.59 -6.27
N LEU A 191 8.71 14.62 -7.41
CA LEU A 191 9.34 13.43 -8.00
C LEU A 191 10.36 12.80 -7.05
N LYS A 192 11.19 13.62 -6.38
CA LYS A 192 12.17 13.15 -5.38
C LYS A 192 11.46 12.55 -4.16
N ILE A 193 10.43 13.22 -3.64
CA ILE A 193 9.63 12.70 -2.52
C ILE A 193 9.00 11.35 -2.89
N ARG A 194 8.32 11.28 -4.05
CA ARG A 194 7.68 10.06 -4.56
C ARG A 194 8.69 8.91 -4.76
N ALA A 195 9.87 9.19 -5.30
CA ALA A 195 10.92 8.19 -5.50
C ALA A 195 11.46 7.62 -4.18
N ALA A 196 11.48 8.42 -3.11
CA ALA A 196 11.98 8.00 -1.80
C ALA A 196 10.87 7.54 -0.82
N ASP A 197 9.61 7.54 -1.24
CA ASP A 197 8.47 7.15 -0.40
C ASP A 197 8.09 5.68 -0.64
N SER A 198 8.15 4.78 0.36
CA SER A 198 8.11 5.03 1.81
C SER A 198 9.45 4.97 2.54
N ASP A 199 10.53 4.59 1.86
CA ASP A 199 11.89 4.49 2.37
C ASP A 199 12.86 4.80 1.22
N PRO A 200 13.95 5.57 1.39
CA PRO A 200 14.46 6.10 2.67
C PRO A 200 13.83 7.41 3.15
N GLY A 201 12.99 8.06 2.33
CA GLY A 201 12.59 9.46 2.46
C GLY A 201 13.64 10.43 1.94
N VAL A 202 13.22 11.65 1.63
CA VAL A 202 14.12 12.70 1.14
C VAL A 202 14.50 13.62 2.27
N LEU A 203 15.80 13.80 2.50
CA LEU A 203 16.29 14.72 3.52
C LEU A 203 16.07 16.17 3.07
N ALA A 204 15.39 16.96 3.90
CA ALA A 204 15.21 18.39 3.73
C ALA A 204 15.35 19.13 5.07
N GLU A 205 15.66 20.42 5.00
CA GLU A 205 15.68 21.31 6.16
C GLU A 205 14.34 22.04 6.27
N ILE A 206 13.71 21.95 7.44
CA ILE A 206 12.44 22.61 7.78
C ILE A 206 12.62 23.25 9.17
N PHE A 207 12.39 24.56 9.28
CA PHE A 207 12.65 25.33 10.51
C PHE A 207 14.06 25.11 11.10
N GLY A 208 15.09 24.99 10.24
CA GLY A 208 16.47 24.79 10.65
C GLY A 208 16.82 23.38 11.16
N GLU A 209 15.90 22.43 11.10
CA GLU A 209 16.13 21.03 11.46
C GLU A 209 15.99 20.09 10.26
N SER A 210 16.71 18.97 10.30
CA SER A 210 16.73 17.96 9.24
C SER A 210 15.66 16.89 9.42
N TYR A 211 14.81 16.72 8.40
CA TYR A 211 13.77 15.70 8.36
C TYR A 211 13.81 14.91 7.05
N TYR A 212 13.45 13.64 7.11
CA TYR A 212 13.07 12.87 5.94
C TYR A 212 11.60 13.15 5.61
N CYS A 213 11.31 13.56 4.38
CA CYS A 213 9.97 13.92 3.89
C CYS A 213 9.30 12.77 3.15
N TYR A 214 7.97 12.66 3.32
CA TYR A 214 7.10 11.65 2.70
C TYR A 214 5.71 12.24 2.38
N GLY A 215 4.97 11.58 1.48
CA GLY A 215 3.59 11.93 1.14
C GLY A 215 3.46 13.36 0.59
N GLY A 216 4.15 13.62 -0.53
CA GLY A 216 4.16 14.90 -1.22
C GLY A 216 2.95 15.09 -2.15
N HIS A 217 2.27 16.23 -2.07
CA HIS A 217 1.17 16.62 -2.95
C HIS A 217 1.32 18.06 -3.43
N LEU A 218 0.87 18.34 -4.66
CA LEU A 218 0.89 19.70 -5.22
C LEU A 218 -0.12 20.61 -4.50
N GLU A 219 0.24 21.88 -4.33
CA GLU A 219 -0.63 22.96 -3.87
C GLU A 219 -0.49 24.16 -4.81
N GLU A 220 -1.56 24.48 -5.54
CA GLU A 220 -1.55 25.53 -6.56
C GLU A 220 -1.93 26.92 -6.04
N LYS A 221 -2.69 27.01 -4.94
CA LYS A 221 -3.28 28.26 -4.44
C LYS A 221 -2.41 28.94 -3.38
N LEU A 222 -1.90 28.20 -2.40
CA LEU A 222 -1.02 28.78 -1.39
C LEU A 222 0.34 29.10 -2.03
N LYS A 223 0.84 30.32 -1.79
CA LYS A 223 2.12 30.82 -2.32
C LYS A 223 2.86 31.58 -1.22
N GLY A 224 4.18 31.56 -1.28
CA GLY A 224 5.05 32.31 -0.38
C GLY A 224 6.49 32.24 -0.85
N THR A 225 7.44 32.46 0.07
CA THR A 225 8.87 32.42 -0.27
C THR A 225 9.37 30.97 -0.27
N PRO A 226 10.13 30.49 -1.26
CA PRO A 226 10.63 29.12 -1.27
C PRO A 226 11.29 28.69 0.06
N GLY A 227 10.75 27.62 0.66
CA GLY A 227 11.16 27.08 1.97
C GLY A 227 10.33 27.59 3.15
N GLU A 228 9.43 28.54 2.94
CA GLU A 228 8.47 29.02 3.94
C GLU A 228 7.39 27.97 4.18
N VAL A 229 7.16 27.60 5.44
CA VAL A 229 6.04 26.74 5.84
C VAL A 229 4.80 27.61 6.00
N LEU A 230 3.84 27.47 5.08
CA LEU A 230 2.73 28.40 4.90
C LEU A 230 1.54 28.10 5.80
N ALA A 231 1.22 26.81 5.98
CA ALA A 231 0.00 26.37 6.65
C ALA A 231 0.11 24.92 7.12
N LYS A 232 -0.83 24.52 7.98
CA LYS A 232 -1.10 23.12 8.32
C LYS A 232 -2.53 22.73 7.90
N ARG A 233 -2.73 21.45 7.66
CA ARG A 233 -4.03 20.82 7.38
C ARG A 233 -3.97 19.38 7.85
N ASN A 234 -4.88 18.93 8.71
CA ASN A 234 -5.04 17.51 9.08
C ASN A 234 -3.71 16.75 9.34
N GLY A 235 -2.77 17.36 10.07
CA GLY A 235 -1.45 16.77 10.36
C GLY A 235 -0.35 16.96 9.29
N ALA A 236 -0.68 17.45 8.10
CA ALA A 236 0.26 17.83 7.05
C ALA A 236 0.70 19.30 7.16
N VAL A 237 1.83 19.65 6.52
CA VAL A 237 2.29 21.04 6.37
C VAL A 237 2.46 21.41 4.90
N CYS A 238 2.14 22.65 4.54
CA CYS A 238 2.32 23.19 3.21
C CYS A 238 3.59 24.06 3.17
N ILE A 239 4.48 23.81 2.20
CA ILE A 239 5.76 24.50 2.07
C ILE A 239 5.81 25.15 0.69
N ALA A 240 6.10 26.45 0.64
CA ALA A 240 6.32 27.18 -0.61
C ALA A 240 7.56 26.66 -1.32
N VAL A 241 7.48 26.51 -2.65
CA VAL A 241 8.59 26.11 -3.51
C VAL A 241 8.76 27.08 -4.69
N GLY A 242 9.65 26.78 -5.65
CA GLY A 242 10.03 27.71 -6.71
C GLY A 242 8.86 28.32 -7.50
N ASP A 243 7.90 27.49 -7.93
CA ASP A 243 6.77 27.88 -8.79
C ASP A 243 5.38 27.61 -8.18
N ALA A 244 5.31 26.80 -7.12
CA ALA A 244 4.08 26.47 -6.41
C ALA A 244 4.32 26.24 -4.92
N SER A 245 3.47 25.46 -4.27
CA SER A 245 3.71 24.93 -2.93
C SER A 245 3.52 23.42 -2.94
N VAL A 246 4.01 22.74 -1.91
CA VAL A 246 3.85 21.29 -1.74
C VAL A 246 3.34 20.99 -0.33
N TRP A 247 2.31 20.17 -0.24
CA TRP A 247 1.92 19.52 1.01
C TRP A 247 2.86 18.35 1.28
N VAL A 248 3.42 18.29 2.49
CA VAL A 248 4.16 17.14 3.02
C VAL A 248 3.35 16.59 4.19
N THR A 249 2.83 15.38 4.02
CA THR A 249 1.94 14.79 5.04
C THR A 249 2.70 14.19 6.20
N HIS A 250 3.90 13.65 5.95
CA HIS A 250 4.67 12.91 6.96
C HIS A 250 6.14 13.28 6.96
N LEU A 251 6.71 13.31 8.16
CA LEU A 251 8.13 13.55 8.40
C LEU A 251 8.70 12.46 9.32
N ARG A 252 10.01 12.23 9.20
CA ARG A 252 10.79 11.49 10.20
C ARG A 252 12.03 12.32 10.55
N LYS A 253 12.23 12.63 11.82
CA LYS A 253 13.40 13.38 12.27
C LYS A 253 14.68 12.61 11.89
N ARG A 254 15.74 13.32 11.48
CA ARG A 254 17.04 12.70 11.20
C ARG A 254 17.75 12.32 12.51
N GLN A 255 17.24 11.29 13.16
CA GLN A 255 17.70 10.79 14.44
C GLN A 255 17.53 9.27 14.49
N GLU A 256 18.43 8.57 15.16
CA GLU A 256 18.31 7.13 15.38
C GLU A 256 17.06 6.81 16.21
N GLY A 257 16.35 5.74 15.84
CA GLY A 257 15.09 5.35 16.49
C GLY A 257 13.88 6.22 16.15
N ALA A 258 14.04 7.34 15.43
CA ALA A 258 12.90 8.16 15.04
C ALA A 258 11.97 7.41 14.09
N ILE A 259 10.67 7.48 14.37
CA ILE A 259 9.61 6.92 13.53
C ILE A 259 9.01 7.98 12.62
N LYS A 260 8.26 7.53 11.61
CA LYS A 260 7.55 8.41 10.69
C LYS A 260 6.22 8.84 11.32
N LEU A 261 5.96 10.13 11.34
CA LEU A 261 4.80 10.75 11.97
C LEU A 261 4.15 11.76 11.01
N PRO A 262 2.87 12.12 11.22
CA PRO A 262 2.30 13.30 10.58
C PRO A 262 3.22 14.51 10.77
N ALA A 263 3.38 15.32 9.71
CA ALA A 263 4.36 16.39 9.67
C ALA A 263 4.22 17.39 10.84
N VAL A 264 2.98 17.76 11.19
CA VAL A 264 2.70 18.64 12.34
C VAL A 264 3.21 18.03 13.65
N VAL A 265 2.97 16.74 13.88
CA VAL A 265 3.42 16.03 15.08
C VAL A 265 4.95 15.95 15.14
N ALA A 266 5.59 15.65 14.00
CA ALA A 266 7.05 15.59 13.92
C ALA A 266 7.74 16.94 14.16
N LEU A 267 7.07 18.06 13.83
CA LEU A 267 7.57 19.42 14.04
C LEU A 267 7.38 19.92 15.49
N GLY A 268 6.43 19.34 16.23
CA GLY A 268 6.08 19.76 17.59
C GLY A 268 5.71 21.25 17.64
N ASP A 269 6.18 21.95 18.67
CA ASP A 269 5.90 23.37 18.94
C ASP A 269 6.17 24.31 17.75
N ARG A 270 7.02 23.89 16.80
CA ARG A 270 7.31 24.67 15.57
C ARG A 270 6.09 24.80 14.66
N ALA A 271 5.10 23.91 14.78
CA ALA A 271 3.87 23.93 14.01
C ALA A 271 2.70 24.66 14.72
N ASP A 272 2.87 25.08 15.98
CA ASP A 272 1.79 25.66 16.79
C ASP A 272 1.20 26.92 16.15
N ASN A 273 2.07 27.81 15.67
CA ASN A 273 1.69 29.09 15.10
C ASN A 273 1.39 29.05 13.59
N LEU A 274 1.43 27.87 12.96
CA LEU A 274 1.04 27.74 11.56
C LEU A 274 -0.47 27.93 11.42
N PRO A 275 -0.94 28.71 10.44
CA PRO A 275 -2.37 28.86 10.20
C PRO A 275 -2.96 27.55 9.69
N GLU A 276 -4.18 27.24 10.12
CA GLU A 276 -4.96 26.13 9.57
C GLU A 276 -5.49 26.53 8.18
N SER A 277 -5.20 25.72 7.17
CA SER A 277 -5.83 25.84 5.85
C SER A 277 -6.89 24.76 5.75
N GLU A 278 -8.10 25.04 6.22
CA GLU A 278 -9.20 24.09 6.15
C GLU A 278 -9.57 23.75 4.70
N CYS A 279 -10.03 22.51 4.52
CA CYS A 279 -10.67 22.06 3.29
C CYS A 279 -11.62 20.92 3.66
N LEU A 280 -12.92 21.22 3.71
CA LEU A 280 -13.93 20.30 4.21
C LEU A 280 -14.16 19.14 3.22
N PRO A 281 -14.61 17.95 3.69
CA PRO A 281 -14.80 16.79 2.82
C PRO A 281 -15.73 17.01 1.62
N LEU A 282 -16.71 17.90 1.72
CA LEU A 282 -17.65 18.23 0.65
C LEU A 282 -17.12 19.29 -0.33
N GLU A 283 -16.04 20.00 0.01
CA GLU A 283 -15.45 20.95 -0.89
C GLU A 283 -14.82 20.24 -2.09
N LYS A 284 -15.03 20.79 -3.28
CA LYS A 284 -14.48 20.30 -4.55
C LYS A 284 -13.57 21.38 -5.15
N PRO A 285 -12.33 21.54 -4.66
CA PRO A 285 -11.40 22.54 -5.20
C PRO A 285 -11.17 22.33 -6.71
N GLU A 286 -11.24 23.41 -7.48
CA GLU A 286 -10.94 23.42 -8.93
C GLU A 286 -9.43 23.55 -9.22
N TYR A 287 -8.59 23.37 -8.20
CA TYR A 287 -7.14 23.46 -8.24
C TYR A 287 -6.53 22.29 -7.47
N ALA A 288 -5.29 21.92 -7.79
CA ALA A 288 -4.61 20.85 -7.09
C ALA A 288 -4.30 21.25 -5.64
N THR A 289 -4.82 20.47 -4.70
CA THR A 289 -4.57 20.59 -3.26
C THR A 289 -4.73 19.21 -2.61
N TRP A 290 -4.22 19.05 -1.39
CA TRP A 290 -4.32 17.79 -0.67
C TRP A 290 -5.58 17.72 0.20
N GLN A 291 -6.41 16.70 -0.03
CA GLN A 291 -7.56 16.35 0.81
C GLN A 291 -7.45 14.87 1.19
N GLU A 292 -7.46 14.60 2.48
CA GLU A 292 -7.35 13.24 2.99
C GLU A 292 -8.71 12.50 2.99
N ILE A 293 -9.78 13.21 3.36
CA ILE A 293 -11.17 12.73 3.32
C ILE A 293 -11.94 13.57 2.31
N ARG A 294 -12.67 12.92 1.40
CA ARG A 294 -13.45 13.59 0.36
C ARG A 294 -14.78 12.87 0.14
N ILE A 295 -15.85 13.64 0.00
CA ILE A 295 -17.19 13.17 -0.31
C ILE A 295 -17.53 13.56 -1.75
N GLU A 296 -17.83 12.57 -2.57
CA GLU A 296 -18.39 12.76 -3.91
C GLU A 296 -19.84 12.27 -3.91
N SER A 297 -20.81 13.15 -4.17
CA SER A 297 -22.22 12.79 -4.30
C SER A 297 -22.68 12.80 -5.77
N ASP A 298 -23.47 11.79 -6.14
CA ASP A 298 -24.33 11.75 -7.31
C ASP A 298 -25.79 11.83 -6.81
N GLU A 299 -26.26 13.06 -6.64
CA GLU A 299 -27.60 13.36 -6.09
C GLU A 299 -28.72 12.77 -6.95
N GLN A 300 -28.52 12.69 -8.27
CA GLN A 300 -29.52 12.14 -9.19
C GLN A 300 -29.64 10.63 -9.04
N ALA A 301 -28.52 9.95 -8.81
CA ALA A 301 -28.51 8.51 -8.55
C ALA A 301 -28.82 8.15 -7.09
N GLY A 302 -28.73 9.11 -6.16
CA GLY A 302 -28.85 8.85 -4.72
C GLY A 302 -27.66 8.08 -4.16
N ILE A 303 -26.44 8.36 -4.66
CA ILE A 303 -25.21 7.67 -4.26
C ILE A 303 -24.20 8.67 -3.72
N ALA A 304 -23.53 8.34 -2.62
CA ALA A 304 -22.36 9.05 -2.14
C ALA A 304 -21.13 8.13 -2.06
N TYR A 305 -19.97 8.65 -2.44
CA TYR A 305 -18.68 7.99 -2.40
C TYR A 305 -17.81 8.70 -1.35
N LEU A 306 -17.45 7.97 -0.30
CA LEU A 306 -16.61 8.45 0.79
C LEU A 306 -15.17 7.96 0.59
N HIS A 307 -14.29 8.86 0.19
CA HIS A 307 -12.86 8.61 0.03
C HIS A 307 -12.11 8.97 1.32
N PHE A 308 -11.15 8.13 1.70
CA PHE A 308 -10.25 8.36 2.83
C PHE A 308 -8.89 7.72 2.53
N ASP A 309 -7.93 8.53 2.05
CA ASP A 309 -6.60 8.04 1.64
C ASP A 309 -5.56 8.31 2.73
N PHE A 310 -5.74 7.64 3.87
CA PHE A 310 -4.83 7.76 4.99
C PHE A 310 -3.47 7.15 4.65
N TYR A 311 -2.40 7.87 5.00
CA TYR A 311 -1.04 7.42 4.69
C TYR A 311 -0.75 6.04 5.32
N ASN A 312 -0.30 5.08 4.50
CA ASN A 312 -0.15 3.67 4.86
C ASN A 312 -1.43 2.97 5.38
N GLY A 313 -2.62 3.54 5.15
CA GLY A 313 -3.89 3.03 5.66
C GLY A 313 -4.00 3.03 7.19
N ALA A 314 -3.08 3.69 7.90
CA ALA A 314 -3.11 3.78 9.36
C ALA A 314 -4.08 4.88 9.79
N MET A 315 -5.00 4.56 10.70
CA MET A 315 -6.11 5.43 11.08
C MET A 315 -5.94 5.91 12.52
N SER A 316 -5.55 7.17 12.69
CA SER A 316 -5.41 7.79 14.01
C SER A 316 -6.78 8.00 14.67
N THR A 317 -6.78 8.29 15.97
CA THR A 317 -7.98 8.68 16.72
C THR A 317 -8.73 9.83 16.03
N ASP A 318 -8.00 10.89 15.63
CA ASP A 318 -8.56 12.04 14.89
C ASP A 318 -9.11 11.63 13.52
N GLN A 319 -8.35 10.86 12.73
CA GLN A 319 -8.78 10.40 11.41
C GLN A 319 -10.05 9.56 11.48
N CYS A 320 -10.18 8.69 12.49
CA CYS A 320 -11.39 7.90 12.72
C CYS A 320 -12.59 8.79 13.04
N ARG A 321 -12.42 9.78 13.95
CA ARG A 321 -13.49 10.73 14.33
C ARG A 321 -13.93 11.58 13.13
N ARG A 322 -12.99 12.14 12.35
CA ARG A 322 -13.31 12.90 11.13
C ARG A 322 -13.99 12.04 10.07
N LEU A 323 -13.61 10.76 9.94
CA LEU A 323 -14.26 9.85 9.00
C LEU A 323 -15.68 9.49 9.45
N LEU A 324 -15.91 9.28 10.74
CA LEU A 324 -17.25 9.11 11.32
C LEU A 324 -18.12 10.35 11.07
N ASP A 325 -17.59 11.55 11.27
CA ASP A 325 -18.32 12.78 11.00
C ASP A 325 -18.67 12.93 9.52
N ALA A 326 -17.75 12.60 8.62
CA ALA A 326 -18.01 12.57 7.18
C ALA A 326 -19.09 11.54 6.79
N PHE A 327 -19.06 10.35 7.41
CA PHE A 327 -20.10 9.33 7.21
C PHE A 327 -21.47 9.81 7.69
N ARG A 328 -21.55 10.45 8.87
CA ARG A 328 -22.78 11.05 9.40
C ARG A 328 -23.30 12.19 8.54
N GLN A 329 -22.41 13.02 7.98
CA GLN A 329 -22.78 14.06 7.03
C GLN A 329 -23.46 13.47 5.79
N ILE A 330 -22.93 12.36 5.24
CA ILE A 330 -23.58 11.66 4.12
C ILE A 330 -24.96 11.13 4.52
N LYS A 331 -25.10 10.51 5.70
CA LYS A 331 -26.39 10.00 6.18
C LYS A 331 -27.46 11.09 6.36
N ALA A 332 -27.03 12.33 6.60
CA ALA A 332 -27.94 13.46 6.71
C ALA A 332 -28.46 13.97 5.35
N MET A 333 -27.92 13.46 4.23
CA MET A 333 -28.35 13.82 2.87
C MET A 333 -29.58 13.00 2.46
N PRO A 334 -30.79 13.59 2.37
CA PRO A 334 -32.04 12.85 2.18
C PRO A 334 -32.13 12.09 0.85
N GLU A 335 -31.42 12.55 -0.18
CA GLU A 335 -31.34 11.94 -1.50
C GLU A 335 -30.45 10.70 -1.55
N VAL A 336 -29.49 10.57 -0.62
CA VAL A 336 -28.55 9.45 -0.61
C VAL A 336 -29.26 8.20 -0.09
N LYS A 337 -29.12 7.10 -0.83
CA LYS A 337 -29.62 5.76 -0.49
C LYS A 337 -28.50 4.73 -0.41
N CYS A 338 -27.41 4.98 -1.13
CA CYS A 338 -26.24 4.10 -1.14
C CYS A 338 -24.97 4.90 -0.78
N ILE A 339 -24.20 4.40 0.18
CA ILE A 339 -22.91 4.96 0.59
C ILE A 339 -21.81 3.98 0.17
N VAL A 340 -20.81 4.44 -0.57
CA VAL A 340 -19.67 3.63 -0.99
C VAL A 340 -18.41 4.10 -0.26
N LEU A 341 -17.88 3.27 0.62
CA LEU A 341 -16.61 3.47 1.32
C LEU A 341 -15.45 3.12 0.38
N MET A 342 -14.88 4.14 -0.26
CA MET A 342 -13.84 3.98 -1.27
C MET A 342 -12.46 3.73 -0.68
N GLY A 343 -12.17 4.25 0.52
CA GLY A 343 -10.84 4.20 1.14
C GLY A 343 -9.72 4.74 0.24
N GLY A 344 -8.48 4.39 0.58
CA GLY A 344 -7.29 4.71 -0.21
C GLY A 344 -7.09 3.77 -1.40
N ALA A 345 -6.56 4.30 -2.50
CA ALA A 345 -6.29 3.52 -3.71
C ALA A 345 -5.10 2.54 -3.56
N ASP A 346 -4.20 2.81 -2.61
CA ASP A 346 -3.03 1.98 -2.31
C ASP A 346 -3.31 0.98 -1.19
N LEU A 347 -3.75 1.50 -0.05
CA LEU A 347 -4.16 0.74 1.13
C LEU A 347 -5.53 1.24 1.53
N TRP A 348 -6.46 0.31 1.71
CA TRP A 348 -7.82 0.68 2.07
C TRP A 348 -7.91 1.04 3.56
N SER A 349 -7.42 0.16 4.44
CA SER A 349 -7.20 0.43 5.86
C SER A 349 -6.34 -0.67 6.48
N ASN A 350 -5.45 -0.29 7.39
CA ASN A 350 -4.67 -1.19 8.25
C ASN A 350 -5.08 -1.09 9.73
N GLY A 351 -6.21 -0.43 10.04
CA GLY A 351 -6.67 -0.20 11.41
C GLY A 351 -5.93 0.94 12.11
N ILE A 352 -5.80 0.84 13.44
CA ILE A 352 -5.26 1.89 14.32
C ILE A 352 -3.85 2.36 13.97
N HIS A 353 -3.51 3.60 14.35
CA HIS A 353 -2.27 4.25 13.95
C HIS A 353 -1.12 4.01 14.94
N LEU A 354 -0.48 2.85 14.81
CA LEU A 354 0.58 2.39 15.72
C LEU A 354 1.75 3.38 15.91
N HIS A 355 2.12 4.18 14.90
CA HIS A 355 3.19 5.18 15.09
C HIS A 355 2.77 6.36 15.98
N LEU A 356 1.49 6.73 16.00
CA LEU A 356 1.01 7.82 16.85
C LEU A 356 0.79 7.30 18.27
N ILE A 357 0.27 6.08 18.40
CA ILE A 357 0.23 5.33 19.66
C ILE A 357 1.63 5.26 20.29
N GLU A 358 2.64 4.82 19.53
CA GLU A 358 4.02 4.71 20.03
C GLU A 358 4.62 6.06 20.44
N GLN A 359 4.22 7.15 19.76
CA GLN A 359 4.72 8.49 20.03
C GLN A 359 3.98 9.21 21.18
N ALA A 360 2.80 8.74 21.57
CA ALA A 360 2.00 9.36 22.61
C ALA A 360 2.71 9.32 23.97
N GLU A 361 2.40 10.28 24.84
CA GLU A 361 2.92 10.30 26.22
C GLU A 361 2.53 9.03 26.98
N ASN A 362 1.30 8.55 26.76
CA ASN A 362 0.84 7.25 27.23
C ASN A 362 0.28 6.42 26.06
N PRO A 363 1.08 5.49 25.49
CA PRO A 363 0.64 4.63 24.39
C PRO A 363 -0.58 3.77 24.72
N ALA A 364 -0.80 3.40 25.97
CA ALA A 364 -1.96 2.60 26.36
C ALA A 364 -3.26 3.42 26.25
N ASP A 365 -3.23 4.69 26.69
CA ASP A 365 -4.38 5.59 26.59
C ASP A 365 -4.69 5.93 25.13
N GLU A 366 -3.67 6.27 24.33
CA GLU A 366 -3.88 6.52 22.88
C GLU A 366 -4.37 5.27 22.16
N SER A 367 -3.88 4.07 22.52
CA SER A 367 -4.41 2.81 21.97
C SER A 367 -5.88 2.64 22.29
N TRP A 368 -6.28 2.93 23.53
CA TRP A 368 -7.66 2.84 24.00
C TRP A 368 -8.57 3.85 23.29
N GLU A 369 -8.11 5.08 23.12
CA GLU A 369 -8.88 6.08 22.38
C GLU A 369 -9.00 5.74 20.90
N ASN A 370 -7.91 5.29 20.27
CA ASN A 370 -7.91 4.98 18.85
C ASN A 370 -8.82 3.78 18.55
N ILE A 371 -8.83 2.76 19.42
CA ILE A 371 -9.68 1.59 19.23
C ILE A 371 -11.16 1.92 19.42
N LEU A 372 -11.51 2.77 20.39
CA LEU A 372 -12.87 3.25 20.55
C LEU A 372 -13.31 4.10 19.35
N ALA A 373 -12.43 4.95 18.81
CA ALA A 373 -12.77 5.80 17.67
C ALA A 373 -13.07 5.00 16.39
N ILE A 374 -12.32 3.92 16.11
CA ILE A 374 -12.61 3.05 14.97
C ILE A 374 -13.86 2.17 15.23
N ASP A 375 -14.07 1.73 16.48
CA ASP A 375 -15.28 1.01 16.87
C ASP A 375 -16.55 1.87 16.73
N ASP A 376 -16.49 3.15 17.07
CA ASP A 376 -17.61 4.09 16.89
C ASP A 376 -18.00 4.24 15.42
N LEU A 377 -17.00 4.32 14.52
CA LEU A 377 -17.22 4.32 13.08
C LEU A 377 -17.89 3.03 12.61
N ILE A 378 -17.37 1.88 13.05
CA ILE A 378 -17.90 0.57 12.67
C ILE A 378 -19.33 0.39 13.19
N LEU A 379 -19.60 0.80 14.42
CA LEU A 379 -20.92 0.72 15.02
C LEU A 379 -21.93 1.58 14.25
N GLU A 380 -21.54 2.80 13.86
CA GLU A 380 -22.37 3.69 13.04
C GLU A 380 -22.71 3.04 11.69
N ILE A 381 -21.77 2.33 11.06
CA ILE A 381 -21.99 1.59 9.81
C ILE A 381 -22.95 0.40 10.04
N ILE A 382 -22.67 -0.47 11.02
CA ILE A 382 -23.47 -1.67 11.30
C ILE A 382 -24.93 -1.33 11.66
N THR A 383 -25.15 -0.19 12.32
CA THR A 383 -26.47 0.27 12.75
C THR A 383 -27.17 1.17 11.73
N SER A 384 -26.54 1.43 10.58
CA SER A 384 -27.12 2.21 9.49
C SER A 384 -28.16 1.40 8.72
N THR A 385 -29.40 1.36 9.22
CA THR A 385 -30.49 0.56 8.62
C THR A 385 -31.26 1.27 7.51
N ASP A 386 -30.97 2.54 7.27
CA ASP A 386 -31.66 3.44 6.32
C ASP A 386 -30.84 3.76 5.06
N HIS A 387 -29.59 3.27 4.99
CA HIS A 387 -28.69 3.41 3.85
C HIS A 387 -28.08 2.05 3.53
N TYR A 388 -27.89 1.75 2.25
CA TYR A 388 -27.12 0.59 1.82
C TYR A 388 -25.64 0.96 1.76
N VAL A 389 -24.79 0.24 2.48
CA VAL A 389 -23.35 0.54 2.55
C VAL A 389 -22.55 -0.48 1.75
N ILE A 390 -21.66 0.02 0.89
CA ILE A 390 -20.71 -0.79 0.12
C ILE A 390 -19.28 -0.44 0.55
N SER A 391 -18.51 -1.41 1.01
CA SER A 391 -17.05 -1.28 1.13
C SER A 391 -16.39 -1.64 -0.20
N ALA A 392 -15.69 -0.68 -0.83
CA ALA A 392 -14.97 -0.89 -2.08
C ALA A 392 -13.46 -0.89 -1.86
N LEU A 393 -12.89 -2.07 -1.60
CA LEU A 393 -11.47 -2.24 -1.24
C LEU A 393 -10.59 -2.13 -2.49
N GLN A 394 -10.11 -0.91 -2.75
CA GLN A 394 -9.19 -0.62 -3.85
C GLN A 394 -7.76 -1.11 -3.57
N GLY A 395 -7.36 -1.13 -2.29
CA GLY A 395 -6.04 -1.52 -1.81
C GLY A 395 -6.10 -2.65 -0.79
N ASN A 396 -4.95 -3.09 -0.31
CA ASN A 396 -4.88 -4.12 0.75
C ASN A 396 -5.56 -3.62 2.03
N ALA A 397 -6.07 -4.56 2.82
CA ALA A 397 -6.61 -4.28 4.15
C ALA A 397 -5.96 -5.19 5.20
N GLY A 398 -5.63 -4.63 6.35
CA GLY A 398 -4.94 -5.32 7.44
C GLY A 398 -5.56 -5.03 8.80
N ALA A 399 -5.34 -5.92 9.76
CA ALA A 399 -5.83 -5.83 11.13
C ALA A 399 -7.31 -5.38 11.19
N GLY A 400 -7.62 -4.35 11.98
CA GLY A 400 -8.94 -3.73 12.13
C GLY A 400 -9.54 -3.16 10.84
N GLY A 401 -8.72 -2.92 9.82
CA GLY A 401 -9.19 -2.52 8.49
C GLY A 401 -10.00 -3.61 7.79
N VAL A 402 -9.76 -4.90 8.08
CA VAL A 402 -10.59 -5.97 7.51
C VAL A 402 -11.99 -5.97 8.15
N PRO A 403 -12.17 -6.05 9.48
CA PRO A 403 -13.49 -5.91 10.09
C PRO A 403 -14.22 -4.61 9.74
N LEU A 404 -13.51 -3.47 9.65
CA LEU A 404 -14.10 -2.21 9.17
C LEU A 404 -14.76 -2.37 7.80
N ALA A 405 -14.11 -3.05 6.86
CA ALA A 405 -14.71 -3.35 5.57
C ALA A 405 -15.97 -4.23 5.69
N LEU A 406 -15.93 -5.24 6.55
CA LEU A 406 -17.02 -6.21 6.73
C LEU A 406 -18.27 -5.62 7.40
N ALA A 407 -18.16 -4.44 8.01
CA ALA A 407 -19.28 -3.71 8.60
C ALA A 407 -20.35 -3.33 7.58
N ALA A 408 -19.96 -3.13 6.32
CA ALA A 408 -20.86 -2.79 5.22
C ALA A 408 -21.76 -3.96 4.81
N ASP A 409 -22.89 -3.64 4.18
CA ASP A 409 -23.82 -4.64 3.61
C ASP A 409 -23.15 -5.45 2.51
N LYS A 410 -22.36 -4.78 1.66
CA LYS A 410 -21.63 -5.39 0.55
C LYS A 410 -20.15 -5.06 0.59
N VAL A 411 -19.30 -6.06 0.38
CA VAL A 411 -17.84 -5.92 0.33
C VAL A 411 -17.35 -6.32 -1.06
N LEU A 412 -16.81 -5.34 -1.77
CA LEU A 412 -16.20 -5.50 -3.08
C LEU A 412 -14.69 -5.32 -2.94
N ALA A 413 -13.90 -6.12 -3.67
CA ALA A 413 -12.45 -5.99 -3.66
C ALA A 413 -11.86 -5.89 -5.07
N ARG A 414 -10.77 -5.14 -5.22
CA ARG A 414 -9.96 -5.17 -6.45
C ARG A 414 -9.24 -6.52 -6.57
N ASP A 415 -9.10 -7.03 -7.78
CA ASP A 415 -8.32 -8.25 -7.99
C ASP A 415 -6.87 -8.07 -7.55
N GLY A 416 -6.34 -9.08 -6.86
CA GLY A 416 -4.96 -9.12 -6.43
C GLY A 416 -4.60 -8.35 -5.16
N ILE A 417 -5.57 -7.75 -4.44
CA ILE A 417 -5.30 -7.24 -3.09
C ILE A 417 -5.14 -8.39 -2.09
N VAL A 418 -4.51 -8.08 -0.96
CA VAL A 418 -4.25 -9.00 0.14
C VAL A 418 -5.00 -8.53 1.39
N LEU A 419 -5.64 -9.49 2.06
CA LEU A 419 -6.34 -9.28 3.34
C LEU A 419 -5.58 -9.97 4.47
N ASN A 420 -5.31 -9.23 5.55
CA ASN A 420 -4.66 -9.75 6.77
C ASN A 420 -5.47 -9.34 8.01
N PRO A 421 -6.52 -10.07 8.41
CA PRO A 421 -7.38 -9.65 9.53
C PRO A 421 -6.74 -9.84 10.91
N HIS A 422 -5.56 -10.45 10.98
CA HIS A 422 -5.02 -10.98 12.22
C HIS A 422 -4.18 -9.94 12.96
N THR A 423 -4.33 -9.91 14.27
CA THR A 423 -3.55 -9.04 15.18
C THR A 423 -2.71 -9.81 16.18
N LYS A 424 -2.88 -11.13 16.24
CA LYS A 424 -2.22 -12.05 17.17
C LYS A 424 -0.69 -11.99 17.13
N ASN A 425 -0.08 -11.94 15.95
CA ASN A 425 1.38 -11.83 15.81
C ASN A 425 1.95 -10.50 16.34
N MET A 426 1.09 -9.50 16.58
CA MET A 426 1.46 -8.22 17.21
C MET A 426 1.24 -8.23 18.72
N GLY A 427 0.78 -9.34 19.30
CA GLY A 427 0.42 -9.42 20.73
C GLY A 427 -0.86 -8.66 21.08
N LEU A 428 -1.63 -8.26 20.07
CA LEU A 428 -2.89 -7.55 20.21
C LEU A 428 -4.07 -8.55 20.17
N TYR A 429 -5.15 -8.20 20.84
CA TYR A 429 -6.35 -9.05 20.98
C TYR A 429 -7.58 -8.29 20.55
N GLY A 430 -8.47 -9.01 19.85
CA GLY A 430 -9.74 -8.61 19.24
C GLY A 430 -10.36 -7.24 19.55
N SER A 431 -10.79 -6.57 18.48
CA SER A 431 -11.45 -5.26 18.42
C SER A 431 -12.28 -5.12 17.11
N GLU A 432 -12.89 -3.97 16.81
CA GLU A 432 -13.59 -3.73 15.53
C GLU A 432 -14.78 -4.65 15.24
N TYR A 433 -15.50 -5.08 16.30
CA TYR A 433 -16.66 -5.97 16.21
C TYR A 433 -16.41 -7.27 15.43
N TRP A 434 -15.16 -7.71 15.31
CA TRP A 434 -14.78 -8.86 14.49
C TRP A 434 -15.51 -10.15 14.91
N THR A 435 -15.78 -10.31 16.21
CA THR A 435 -16.51 -11.45 16.80
C THR A 435 -17.99 -11.51 16.40
N TYR A 436 -18.55 -10.39 15.93
CA TYR A 436 -19.86 -10.31 15.32
C TYR A 436 -19.77 -10.44 13.80
N LEU A 437 -18.88 -9.67 13.17
CA LEU A 437 -18.80 -9.52 11.71
C LEU A 437 -18.27 -10.76 10.99
N LEU A 438 -17.15 -11.35 11.46
CA LEU A 438 -16.58 -12.51 10.77
C LEU A 438 -17.47 -13.74 10.89
N PRO A 439 -17.93 -14.18 12.08
CA PRO A 439 -18.77 -15.37 12.18
C PRO A 439 -20.08 -15.24 11.40
N LYS A 440 -20.65 -14.03 11.30
CA LYS A 440 -21.84 -13.76 10.49
C LYS A 440 -21.61 -14.01 8.99
N ARG A 441 -20.41 -13.73 8.48
CA ARG A 441 -20.07 -13.94 7.05
C ARG A 441 -19.58 -15.35 6.75
N ILE A 442 -18.69 -15.90 7.58
CA ILE A 442 -17.94 -17.12 7.23
C ILE A 442 -18.08 -18.27 8.25
N GLY A 443 -18.85 -18.08 9.31
CA GLY A 443 -18.98 -19.03 10.42
C GLY A 443 -17.80 -18.98 11.40
N ILE A 444 -18.03 -19.43 12.63
CA ILE A 444 -17.08 -19.27 13.74
C ILE A 444 -15.76 -20.04 13.52
N GLU A 445 -15.81 -21.24 12.94
CA GLU A 445 -14.61 -22.06 12.72
C GLU A 445 -13.63 -21.39 11.75
N LYS A 446 -14.14 -20.88 10.62
CA LYS A 446 -13.32 -20.15 9.65
C LYS A 446 -12.87 -18.81 10.22
N ALA A 447 -13.72 -18.13 10.99
CA ALA A 447 -13.35 -16.88 11.66
C ALA A 447 -12.15 -17.07 12.59
N ILE A 448 -12.18 -18.10 13.44
CA ILE A 448 -11.05 -18.46 14.32
C ILE A 448 -9.82 -18.77 13.49
N ARG A 449 -9.93 -19.63 12.47
CA ARG A 449 -8.79 -19.96 11.61
C ARG A 449 -8.19 -18.70 10.96
N PHE A 450 -9.05 -17.81 10.47
CA PHE A 450 -8.66 -16.59 9.78
C PHE A 450 -7.93 -15.60 10.70
N THR A 451 -8.26 -15.55 11.99
CA THR A 451 -7.59 -14.70 12.98
C THR A 451 -6.39 -15.35 13.68
N GLU A 452 -6.37 -16.69 13.78
CA GLU A 452 -5.39 -17.43 14.59
C GLU A 452 -4.23 -18.04 13.80
N ASP A 453 -4.43 -18.42 12.52
CA ASP A 453 -3.38 -18.97 11.66
C ASP A 453 -2.40 -17.88 11.18
N CYS A 454 -2.83 -16.62 11.22
CA CYS A 454 -2.05 -15.45 10.81
C CYS A 454 -1.47 -15.54 9.38
N LEU A 455 -2.24 -16.10 8.45
CA LEU A 455 -1.88 -16.19 7.03
C LEU A 455 -2.57 -15.10 6.21
N PRO A 456 -1.93 -14.61 5.13
CA PRO A 456 -2.54 -13.65 4.22
C PRO A 456 -3.56 -14.33 3.31
N TRP A 457 -4.67 -13.65 3.00
CA TRP A 457 -5.73 -14.20 2.15
C TRP A 457 -5.91 -13.38 0.87
N GLY A 458 -6.02 -14.09 -0.24
CA GLY A 458 -6.37 -13.50 -1.53
C GLY A 458 -7.87 -13.33 -1.70
N VAL A 459 -8.26 -12.40 -2.57
CA VAL A 459 -9.68 -12.11 -2.85
C VAL A 459 -10.45 -13.28 -3.45
N ALA A 460 -9.80 -14.17 -4.22
CA ALA A 460 -10.46 -15.35 -4.78
C ALA A 460 -10.95 -16.30 -3.67
N LEU A 461 -10.08 -16.63 -2.71
CA LEU A 461 -10.44 -17.44 -1.54
C LEU A 461 -11.46 -16.71 -0.66
N ALA A 462 -11.26 -15.41 -0.43
CA ALA A 462 -12.19 -14.59 0.35
C ALA A 462 -13.61 -14.63 -0.25
N LYS A 463 -13.73 -14.58 -1.58
CA LYS A 463 -15.01 -14.71 -2.29
C LYS A 463 -15.58 -16.12 -2.20
N GLU A 464 -14.75 -17.15 -2.40
CA GLU A 464 -15.16 -18.56 -2.34
C GLU A 464 -15.78 -18.91 -0.99
N ILE A 465 -15.20 -18.43 0.11
CA ILE A 465 -15.68 -18.74 1.45
C ILE A 465 -16.80 -17.81 1.96
N GLY A 466 -17.16 -16.77 1.20
CA GLY A 466 -18.19 -15.79 1.56
C GLY A 466 -17.73 -14.65 2.47
N LEU A 467 -16.42 -14.41 2.60
CA LEU A 467 -15.90 -13.26 3.35
C LEU A 467 -16.22 -11.94 2.62
N ILE A 468 -16.06 -11.92 1.30
CA ILE A 468 -16.40 -10.79 0.44
C ILE A 468 -17.47 -11.18 -0.57
N ASP A 469 -18.19 -10.18 -1.07
CA ASP A 469 -19.36 -10.38 -1.94
C ASP A 469 -18.99 -10.47 -3.41
N ASP A 470 -17.95 -9.75 -3.87
CA ASP A 470 -17.43 -9.89 -5.23
C ASP A 470 -16.03 -9.28 -5.35
N TYR A 471 -15.32 -9.61 -6.44
CA TYR A 471 -14.07 -8.95 -6.77
C TYR A 471 -13.89 -8.79 -8.28
N HIS A 472 -13.28 -7.68 -8.71
CA HIS A 472 -13.10 -7.38 -10.13
C HIS A 472 -11.97 -6.37 -10.37
N GLY A 473 -11.41 -6.38 -11.58
CA GLY A 473 -10.49 -5.36 -12.09
C GLY A 473 -9.08 -5.50 -11.53
N GLU A 474 -8.08 -5.52 -12.40
CA GLU A 474 -6.67 -5.55 -11.96
C GLU A 474 -6.15 -4.15 -11.60
N THR A 475 -6.74 -3.10 -12.17
CA THR A 475 -6.36 -1.69 -11.92
C THR A 475 -7.38 -0.98 -11.04
N VAL A 476 -6.94 0.10 -10.39
CA VAL A 476 -7.78 0.94 -9.54
C VAL A 476 -8.95 1.54 -10.33
N GLU A 477 -8.70 1.96 -11.57
CA GLU A 477 -9.69 2.57 -12.45
C GLU A 477 -10.77 1.54 -12.85
N ALA A 478 -10.36 0.34 -13.26
CA ALA A 478 -11.27 -0.73 -13.64
C ALA A 478 -12.14 -1.17 -12.46
N PHE A 479 -11.56 -1.26 -11.26
CA PHE A 479 -12.30 -1.60 -10.05
C PHE A 479 -13.23 -0.47 -9.59
N THR A 480 -12.80 0.79 -9.67
CA THR A 480 -13.66 1.95 -9.34
C THR A 480 -14.89 2.00 -10.24
N ALA A 481 -14.72 1.77 -11.56
CA ALA A 481 -15.83 1.69 -12.49
C ALA A 481 -16.80 0.55 -12.12
N PHE A 482 -16.26 -0.61 -11.72
CA PHE A 482 -17.08 -1.73 -11.24
C PHE A 482 -17.85 -1.40 -9.96
N ALA A 483 -17.20 -0.80 -8.95
CA ALA A 483 -17.84 -0.42 -7.69
C ALA A 483 -18.98 0.58 -7.91
N ARG A 484 -18.77 1.59 -8.78
CA ARG A 484 -19.80 2.55 -9.20
C ARG A 484 -20.99 1.86 -9.87
N GLN A 485 -20.71 0.92 -10.78
CA GLN A 485 -21.77 0.13 -11.43
C GLN A 485 -22.57 -0.70 -10.41
N GLN A 486 -21.91 -1.26 -9.38
CA GLN A 486 -22.59 -2.00 -8.32
C GLN A 486 -23.49 -1.08 -7.49
N ALA A 487 -23.02 0.11 -7.13
CA ALA A 487 -23.84 1.10 -6.42
C ALA A 487 -25.07 1.53 -7.23
N GLN A 488 -24.90 1.80 -8.54
CA GLN A 488 -26.00 2.11 -9.45
C GLN A 488 -27.05 0.98 -9.53
N LYS A 489 -26.59 -0.28 -9.56
CA LYS A 489 -27.50 -1.43 -9.53
C LYS A 489 -28.32 -1.46 -8.25
N ILE A 490 -27.70 -1.20 -7.10
CA ILE A 490 -28.39 -1.19 -5.80
C ILE A 490 -29.50 -0.15 -5.78
N VAL A 491 -29.21 1.12 -6.10
CA VAL A 491 -30.21 2.20 -6.08
C VAL A 491 -31.30 2.05 -7.14
N SER A 492 -31.07 1.24 -8.18
CA SER A 492 -32.08 0.91 -9.20
C SER A 492 -33.07 -0.18 -8.78
N LEU A 493 -32.88 -0.82 -7.63
CA LEU A 493 -33.78 -1.87 -7.15
C LEU A 493 -35.12 -1.27 -6.72
N PRO A 494 -36.25 -1.94 -6.98
CA PRO A 494 -37.60 -1.38 -6.84
C PRO A 494 -38.04 -1.06 -5.40
N TYR A 495 -37.17 -1.31 -4.41
CA TYR A 495 -37.44 -1.08 -2.99
C TYR A 495 -36.58 0.04 -2.38
N PHE A 496 -35.79 0.76 -3.20
CA PHE A 496 -35.11 2.01 -2.81
C PHE A 496 -35.88 3.25 -3.23
#